data_AF-X1CLZ2-F1
#
_entry.id   AF-X1CLZ2-F1
#
_cell.length_a   1.000
_cell.length_b   1.000
_cell.length_c   1.000
_cell.angle_alpha   90.00
_cell.angle_beta   90.00
_cell.angle_gamma   90.00
#
_symmetry.space_group_name_H-M   'P 1'
#
loop_
_entity.id
_entity.type
_entity.pdbx_description
1 polymer ?
#
loop_
_entity_poly.entity_id
_entity_poly.type
_entity_poly.pdbx_seq_one_letter_code
_entity_poly.pdbx_strand_id
1 'polypeptide(L)'
;MVCGRGVKDGVELVVDHIKPKDKGGTNDIENGQTLCMEHNLMKKNYSQTEAGKKFFIKMYEQAVANNDKRMIDFCKCVFECYNMHKINSHIQRPNSK
;
A
#
# COMPACT_ATOMS: atom_id res chain seq x y z
N MET A 1 9.94 8.16 -3.21
CA MET A 1 10.26 8.14 -1.76
C MET A 1 11.74 7.83 -1.64
N VAL A 2 12.59 8.84 -1.44
CA VAL A 2 14.05 8.69 -1.29
C VAL A 2 14.51 9.70 -0.24
N CYS A 3 15.29 9.28 0.75
CA CYS A 3 15.73 10.14 1.86
C CYS A 3 17.04 10.89 1.60
N GLY A 4 17.74 10.59 0.49
CA GLY A 4 19.04 11.19 0.16
C GLY A 4 20.22 10.70 0.99
N ARG A 5 19.98 9.84 1.99
CA ARG A 5 21.03 9.23 2.84
C ARG A 5 21.86 8.22 2.04
N GLY A 6 23.16 8.17 2.31
CA GLY A 6 24.11 7.23 1.73
C GLY A 6 24.96 6.52 2.79
N VAL A 7 25.99 5.79 2.34
CA VAL A 7 26.87 5.02 3.23
C VAL A 7 27.47 5.87 4.36
N LYS A 8 27.77 7.15 4.09
CA LYS A 8 28.30 8.10 5.09
C LYS A 8 27.34 8.36 6.26
N ASP A 9 26.05 8.14 6.04
CA ASP A 9 24.99 8.30 7.06
C ASP A 9 24.69 6.99 7.80
N GLY A 10 25.54 5.97 7.62
CA GLY A 10 25.46 4.68 8.30
C GLY A 10 24.30 3.79 7.85
N VAL A 11 23.70 4.05 6.68
CA VAL A 11 22.60 3.24 6.16
C VAL A 11 23.07 2.14 5.21
N GLU A 12 22.41 0.99 5.29
CA GLU A 12 22.50 -0.04 4.26
C GLU A 12 21.71 0.39 3.01
N LEU A 13 22.38 0.36 1.86
CA LEU A 13 21.79 0.68 0.57
C LEU A 13 21.37 -0.59 -0.16
N VAL A 14 20.20 -0.54 -0.79
CA VAL A 14 19.62 -1.63 -1.57
C VAL A 14 19.21 -1.13 -2.95
N VAL A 15 19.36 -1.98 -3.95
CA VAL A 15 18.83 -1.75 -5.30
C VAL A 15 17.42 -2.31 -5.36
N ASP A 16 16.48 -1.49 -5.83
CA ASP A 16 15.07 -1.85 -5.95
C ASP A 16 14.50 -1.29 -7.26
N HIS A 17 13.34 -1.79 -7.69
CA HIS A 17 12.72 -1.32 -8.92
C HIS A 17 11.86 -0.07 -8.68
N ILE A 18 11.94 0.93 -9.56
CA ILE A 18 11.02 2.08 -9.58
C ILE A 18 9.60 1.58 -9.80
N LYS A 19 9.38 0.87 -10.91
CA LYS A 19 8.17 0.11 -11.19
C LYS A 19 8.38 -1.35 -10.81
N PRO A 20 7.59 -1.91 -9.88
CA PRO A 20 7.70 -3.32 -9.48
C PRO A 20 7.58 -4.28 -10.68
N LYS A 21 8.32 -5.39 -10.65
CA LYS A 21 8.37 -6.40 -11.74
C LYS A 21 7.00 -7.02 -12.02
N ASP A 22 6.23 -7.32 -10.98
CA ASP A 22 4.85 -7.83 -11.05
C ASP A 22 3.86 -6.85 -11.70
N LYS A 23 4.19 -5.55 -11.70
CA LYS A 23 3.44 -4.50 -12.42
C LYS A 23 4.04 -4.20 -13.79
N GLY A 24 4.94 -5.04 -14.30
CA GLY A 24 5.58 -4.88 -15.61
C GLY A 24 6.72 -3.85 -15.60
N GLY A 25 7.50 -3.78 -14.52
CA GLY A 25 8.80 -3.11 -14.52
C GLY A 25 9.89 -3.99 -15.13
N THR A 26 10.90 -3.36 -15.76
CA THR A 26 12.04 -4.04 -16.39
C THR A 26 13.24 -4.13 -15.42
N ASN A 27 14.27 -4.88 -15.81
CA ASN A 27 15.53 -4.94 -15.07
C ASN A 27 16.59 -3.96 -15.61
N ASP A 28 16.16 -2.96 -16.38
CA ASP A 28 17.07 -1.96 -16.95
C ASP A 28 17.49 -0.97 -15.88
N ILE A 29 18.67 -0.36 -16.05
CA ILE A 29 19.22 0.64 -15.12
C ILE A 29 18.24 1.79 -14.89
N GLU A 30 17.50 2.19 -15.94
CA GLU A 30 16.48 3.24 -15.89
C GLU A 30 15.29 2.91 -14.98
N ASN A 31 15.02 1.62 -14.71
CA ASN A 31 14.00 1.18 -13.76
C ASN A 31 14.61 0.82 -12.39
N GLY A 32 15.92 0.96 -12.22
CA GLY A 32 16.61 0.79 -10.94
C GLY A 32 16.55 2.07 -10.10
N GLN A 33 16.36 1.91 -8.80
CA GLN A 33 16.57 2.97 -7.82
C GLN A 33 17.39 2.44 -6.64
N THR A 34 18.17 3.32 -6.03
CA THR A 34 18.87 3.03 -4.79
C THR A 34 18.06 3.59 -3.62
N LEU A 35 17.73 2.75 -2.65
CA LEU A 35 17.02 3.12 -1.42
C LEU A 35 17.86 2.71 -0.22
N CYS A 36 17.68 3.39 0.92
CA CYS A 36 18.11 2.78 2.18
C CYS A 36 17.13 1.67 2.59
N MET A 37 17.60 0.72 3.40
CA MET A 37 16.79 -0.43 3.85
C MET A 37 15.44 0.00 4.48
N GLU A 38 15.44 1.03 5.33
CA GLU A 38 14.22 1.56 5.96
C GLU A 38 13.16 1.97 4.92
N HIS A 39 13.56 2.73 3.90
CA HIS A 39 12.63 3.21 2.87
C HIS A 39 12.18 2.10 1.91
N ASN A 40 13.04 1.11 1.65
CA ASN A 40 12.64 -0.10 0.92
C ASN A 40 11.55 -0.87 1.66
N LEU A 41 11.71 -1.07 2.98
CA LEU A 41 10.70 -1.71 3.82
C LEU A 41 9.41 -0.91 3.87
N MET A 42 9.51 0.43 4.03
CA MET A 42 8.34 1.31 3.97
C MET A 42 7.60 1.18 2.63
N LYS A 43 8.31 1.21 1.50
CA LYS A 43 7.72 1.03 0.16
C LYS A 43 6.96 -0.30 0.05
N LYS A 44 7.53 -1.39 0.57
CA LYS A 44 6.85 -2.70 0.63
C LYS A 44 5.60 -2.66 1.51
N ASN A 45 5.68 -2.07 2.69
CA ASN A 45 4.56 -1.96 3.64
C ASN A 45 3.41 -1.11 3.09
N TYR A 46 3.69 0.03 2.45
CA TYR A 46 2.65 0.83 1.80
C TYR A 46 1.92 0.03 0.71
N SER A 47 2.66 -0.73 -0.10
CA SER A 47 2.06 -1.62 -1.09
C SER A 47 1.12 -2.67 -0.47
N GLN A 48 1.47 -3.20 0.71
CA GLN A 48 0.63 -4.17 1.42
C GLN A 48 -0.65 -3.54 1.98
N THR A 49 -0.55 -2.38 2.63
CA THR A 49 -1.74 -1.69 3.18
C THR A 49 -2.69 -1.24 2.07
N GLU A 50 -2.19 -0.83 0.90
CA GLU A 50 -3.04 -0.51 -0.25
C GLU A 50 -3.73 -1.76 -0.80
N ALA A 51 -3.01 -2.86 -0.94
CA ALA A 51 -3.57 -4.14 -1.37
C ALA A 51 -4.66 -4.62 -0.40
N GLY A 52 -4.40 -4.53 0.90
CA GLY A 52 -5.38 -4.83 1.95
C GLY A 52 -6.63 -3.96 1.84
N LYS A 53 -6.48 -2.63 1.72
CA LYS A 53 -7.62 -1.72 1.56
C LYS A 53 -8.48 -2.07 0.34
N LYS A 54 -7.86 -2.33 -0.81
CA LYS A 54 -8.57 -2.76 -2.04
C LYS A 54 -9.29 -4.09 -1.86
N PHE A 55 -8.69 -5.03 -1.13
CA PHE A 55 -9.31 -6.31 -0.81
C PHE A 55 -10.58 -6.12 0.03
N PHE A 56 -10.53 -5.30 1.09
CA PHE A 56 -11.70 -5.00 1.92
C PHE A 56 -12.80 -4.25 1.14
N ILE A 57 -12.44 -3.38 0.19
CA ILE A 57 -13.42 -2.75 -0.71
C ILE A 57 -14.21 -3.80 -1.50
N LYS A 58 -13.52 -4.74 -2.14
CA LYS A 58 -14.17 -5.83 -2.89
C LYS A 58 -15.01 -6.73 -1.99
N MET A 59 -14.52 -7.04 -0.79
CA MET A 59 -15.26 -7.84 0.21
C MET A 59 -16.54 -7.14 0.64
N TYR A 60 -16.49 -5.82 0.87
CA TYR A 60 -17.66 -5.01 1.21
C TYR A 60 -18.70 -5.03 0.08
N GLU A 61 -18.28 -4.85 -1.17
CA GLU A 61 -19.19 -4.88 -2.33
C GLU A 61 -19.91 -6.24 -2.44
N GLN A 62 -19.19 -7.34 -2.25
CA GLN A 62 -19.77 -8.69 -2.22
C GLN A 62 -20.73 -8.87 -1.05
N ALA A 63 -20.38 -8.38 0.14
CA ALA A 63 -21.24 -8.44 1.31
C ALA A 63 -22.55 -7.66 1.13
N VAL A 64 -22.48 -6.47 0.50
CA VAL A 64 -23.67 -5.69 0.12
C VAL A 64 -24.53 -6.45 -0.88
N ALA A 65 -23.94 -7.04 -1.92
CA ALA A 65 -24.67 -7.83 -2.90
C ALA A 65 -25.39 -9.05 -2.27
N ASN A 66 -24.78 -9.66 -1.26
CA ASN A 66 -25.31 -10.82 -0.56
C ASN A 66 -26.19 -10.47 0.66
N ASN A 67 -26.39 -9.20 0.98
CA ASN A 67 -27.06 -8.73 2.20
C ASN A 67 -26.45 -9.29 3.51
N ASP A 68 -25.14 -9.58 3.52
CA ASP A 68 -24.42 -10.05 4.70
C ASP A 68 -24.11 -8.88 5.64
N LYS A 69 -25.05 -8.58 6.54
CA LYS A 69 -24.94 -7.47 7.49
C LYS A 69 -23.69 -7.57 8.38
N ARG A 70 -23.33 -8.78 8.82
CA ARG A 70 -22.16 -9.00 9.69
C ARG A 70 -20.89 -8.57 8.96
N MET A 71 -20.74 -8.98 7.70
CA MET A 71 -19.55 -8.65 6.92
C MET A 71 -19.51 -7.17 6.50
N ILE A 72 -20.67 -6.58 6.18
CA ILE A 72 -20.81 -5.14 5.92
C ILE A 72 -20.29 -4.33 7.12
N ASP A 73 -20.73 -4.65 8.34
CA ASP A 73 -20.35 -3.92 9.54
C ASP A 73 -18.88 -4.11 9.90
N PHE A 74 -18.35 -5.33 9.75
CA PHE A 74 -16.92 -5.60 9.91
C PHE A 74 -16.07 -4.76 8.94
N CYS A 75 -16.41 -4.74 7.65
CA CYS A 75 -15.68 -3.95 6.65
C CYS A 75 -15.73 -2.45 6.97
N LYS A 76 -16.86 -1.93 7.46
CA LYS A 76 -16.97 -0.54 7.91
C LYS A 76 -16.00 -0.24 9.06
N CYS A 77 -15.92 -1.09 10.07
CA CYS A 77 -14.95 -0.94 11.17
C CYS A 77 -13.50 -0.90 10.67
N VAL A 78 -13.15 -1.78 9.72
CA VAL A 78 -11.83 -1.78 9.08
C VAL A 78 -11.58 -0.45 8.35
N PHE A 79 -12.54 0.05 7.57
CA PHE A 79 -12.40 1.33 6.87
C PHE A 79 -12.25 2.52 7.84
N GLU A 80 -12.95 2.52 8.97
CA GLU A 80 -12.77 3.55 9.99
C GLU A 80 -11.36 3.51 10.60
N CYS A 81 -10.77 2.33 10.77
CA CYS A 81 -9.37 2.19 11.19
C CYS A 81 -8.41 2.85 10.18
N TYR A 82 -8.59 2.58 8.87
CA TYR A 82 -7.81 3.25 7.82
C TYR A 82 -7.94 4.78 7.89
N ASN A 83 -9.17 5.28 8.08
CA ASN A 83 -9.44 6.72 8.14
C ASN A 83 -8.81 7.37 9.38
N MET A 84 -9.00 6.76 10.56
CA MET A 84 -8.48 7.23 11.84
C MET A 84 -6.96 7.41 11.80
N HIS A 85 -6.25 6.46 11.18
CA HIS A 85 -4.80 6.51 11.03
C HIS A 85 -4.32 7.22 9.75
N LYS A 86 -5.24 7.78 8.95
CA LYS A 86 -4.96 8.44 7.66
C LYS A 86 -4.17 7.57 6.67
N ILE A 87 -4.34 6.25 6.74
CA ILE A 87 -3.67 5.30 5.86
C ILE A 87 -4.40 5.20 4.52
N ASN A 88 -3.67 5.37 3.42
CA ASN A 88 -4.18 5.27 2.05
C ASN A 88 -5.42 6.14 1.78
N SER A 89 -5.45 7.36 2.34
CA SER A 89 -6.55 8.33 2.19
C SER A 89 -6.88 8.68 0.73
N HIS A 90 -5.91 8.51 -0.18
CA HIS A 90 -6.08 8.71 -1.62
C HIS A 90 -6.97 7.64 -2.29
N ILE A 91 -7.23 6.50 -1.64
CA ILE A 91 -8.14 5.45 -2.15
C ILE A 91 -9.56 5.71 -1.62
N GLN A 92 -10.47 6.09 -2.53
CA GLN A 92 -11.88 6.26 -2.23
C GLN A 92 -12.56 4.92 -1.90
N ARG A 93 -13.54 4.95 -0.97
CA ARG A 93 -14.34 3.79 -0.59
C ARG A 93 -15.75 3.89 -1.15
N PRO A 94 -16.43 2.76 -1.45
CA PRO A 94 -17.87 2.75 -1.59
C PRO A 94 -18.46 3.25 -0.27
N ASN A 95 -19.42 4.17 -0.31
CA ASN A 95 -20.08 4.75 0.87
C ASN A 95 -19.32 5.86 1.63
N SER A 96 -18.31 6.53 1.05
CA SER A 96 -17.92 7.86 1.57
C SER A 96 -18.87 8.93 1.01
N LYS A 97 -19.94 9.22 1.74
CA LYS A 97 -20.56 10.55 1.71
C LYS A 97 -20.12 11.30 2.94
#